data_AF-A0A2M7ZWK3-F1
#
_entry.id   AF-A0A2M7ZWK3-F1
#
_cell.length_a   1.000
_cell.length_b   1.000
_cell.length_c   1.000
_cell.angle_alpha   90.00
_cell.angle_beta   90.00
_cell.angle_gamma   90.00
#
_symmetry.space_group_name_H-M   'P 1'
#
loop_
_entity.id
_entity.type
_entity.pdbx_description
1 polymer ?
#
loop_
_entity_poly.entity_id
_entity_poly.type
_entity_poly.pdbx_seq_one_letter_code
_entity_poly.pdbx_strand_id
1 'polypeptide(L)'
;MTRSNTTKSFKIPASLEMEMNKKLVSEGYGLRGKSKWICDSVCKFLTCPDKEFVLECIEFSEELENLSKSISFRPTLTVDDLLDEWVINVRRKIPAIEGLKSKIIRTSIIHNLLGSIESIQKLSLNKENQI
;
A
#
# COMPACT_ATOMS: atom_id res chain seq x y z
N MET A 1 -11.80 -1.13 25.56
CA MET A 1 -10.34 -1.07 25.34
C MET A 1 -10.04 0.08 24.40
N THR A 2 -9.29 1.09 24.82
CA THR A 2 -8.82 2.17 23.95
C THR A 2 -7.72 1.62 23.04
N ARG A 3 -7.97 1.52 21.72
CA ARG A 3 -6.92 1.21 20.73
C ARG A 3 -5.86 2.31 20.82
N SER A 4 -4.62 1.93 21.12
CA SER A 4 -3.50 2.87 21.05
C SER A 4 -2.99 2.94 19.61
N ASN A 5 -2.80 4.15 19.07
CA ASN A 5 -2.17 4.36 17.78
C ASN A 5 -0.69 3.95 17.86
N THR A 6 -0.41 2.68 17.66
CA THR A 6 0.95 2.13 17.66
C THR A 6 1.60 2.34 16.30
N THR A 7 2.91 2.56 16.30
CA THR A 7 3.69 2.63 15.06
C THR A 7 3.66 1.26 14.38
N LYS A 8 3.36 1.25 13.08
CA LYS A 8 3.45 0.05 12.24
C LYS A 8 4.58 0.19 11.24
N SER A 9 5.17 -0.93 10.87
CA SER A 9 6.23 -0.99 9.86
C SER A 9 5.89 -1.98 8.75
N PHE A 10 6.33 -1.67 7.54
CA PHE A 10 6.23 -2.52 6.37
C PHE A 10 7.47 -2.32 5.50
N LYS A 11 7.81 -3.34 4.71
CA LYS A 11 8.96 -3.28 3.79
C LYS A 11 8.52 -2.94 2.37
N ILE A 12 9.27 -2.11 1.66
CA ILE A 12 9.07 -1.79 0.23
C ILE A 12 10.38 -1.86 -0.56
N PRO A 13 10.32 -1.93 -1.90
CA PRO A 13 11.51 -1.76 -2.74
C PRO A 13 12.11 -0.36 -2.57
N ALA A 14 13.43 -0.24 -2.70
CA ALA A 14 14.13 1.05 -2.59
C ALA A 14 13.72 2.06 -3.68
N SER A 15 13.42 1.56 -4.89
CA SER A 15 12.88 2.37 -5.98
C SER A 15 11.52 2.98 -5.60
N LEU A 16 10.64 2.19 -4.98
CA LEU A 16 9.32 2.65 -4.55
C LEU A 16 9.43 3.69 -3.42
N GLU A 17 10.36 3.52 -2.47
CA GLU A 17 10.62 4.52 -1.44
C GLU A 17 11.03 5.87 -2.05
N MET A 18 11.91 5.83 -3.06
CA MET A 18 12.39 7.03 -3.72
C MET A 18 11.25 7.78 -4.42
N GLU A 19 10.41 7.08 -5.19
CA GLU A 19 9.26 7.68 -5.87
C GLU A 19 8.22 8.20 -4.87
N MET A 20 7.96 7.46 -3.79
CA MET A 20 7.12 7.90 -2.68
C MET A 20 7.60 9.24 -2.09
N ASN A 21 8.90 9.34 -1.79
CA ASN A 21 9.45 10.57 -1.19
C ASN A 21 9.36 11.76 -2.16
N LYS A 22 9.60 11.56 -3.47
CA LYS A 22 9.42 12.61 -4.49
C LYS A 22 7.97 13.09 -4.54
N LYS A 23 7.01 12.15 -4.61
CA LYS A 23 5.59 12.45 -4.68
C LYS A 23 5.11 13.22 -3.45
N LEU A 24 5.48 12.74 -2.27
CA LEU A 24 5.16 13.36 -0.98
C LEU A 24 5.63 14.82 -0.90
N VAL A 25 6.84 15.12 -1.38
CA VAL A 25 7.34 16.51 -1.45
C VAL A 25 6.53 17.33 -2.45
N SER A 26 6.26 16.78 -3.64
CA SER A 26 5.49 17.48 -4.68
C SER A 26 4.04 17.79 -4.28
N GLU A 27 3.44 16.98 -3.41
CA GLU A 27 2.08 17.18 -2.90
C GLU A 27 2.02 18.06 -1.64
N GLY A 28 3.15 18.66 -1.22
CA GLY A 28 3.18 19.63 -0.12
C GLY A 28 3.12 19.03 1.29
N TYR A 29 3.23 17.71 1.45
CA TYR A 29 3.25 17.06 2.76
C TYR A 29 4.53 17.36 3.56
N GLY A 30 5.62 17.72 2.87
CA GLY A 30 6.92 18.03 3.46
C GLY A 30 7.60 16.83 4.14
N LEU A 31 8.84 16.99 4.59
CA LEU A 31 9.68 15.88 5.10
C LEU A 31 9.09 15.11 6.30
N ARG A 32 8.16 15.72 7.05
CA ARG A 32 7.48 15.10 8.21
C ARG A 32 6.08 14.56 7.89
N GLY A 33 5.57 14.77 6.68
CA GLY A 33 4.21 14.37 6.29
C GLY A 33 4.05 12.91 5.89
N LYS A 34 5.10 12.09 5.96
CA LYS A 34 5.10 10.69 5.49
C LYS A 34 4.00 9.84 6.12
N SER A 35 3.83 9.91 7.43
CA SER A 35 2.75 9.14 8.08
C SER A 35 1.37 9.56 7.61
N LYS A 36 1.14 10.87 7.45
CA LYS A 36 -0.12 11.41 6.96
C LYS A 36 -0.36 10.99 5.50
N TRP A 37 0.64 11.13 4.64
CA TRP A 37 0.57 10.74 3.24
C TRP A 37 0.22 9.25 3.05
N ILE A 38 0.85 8.37 3.85
CA ILE A 38 0.53 6.93 3.83
C ILE A 38 -0.91 6.71 4.30
N CYS A 39 -1.36 7.37 5.37
CA CYS A 39 -2.74 7.25 5.84
C CYS A 39 -3.74 7.70 4.77
N ASP A 40 -3.50 8.86 4.16
CA ASP A 40 -4.39 9.42 3.13
C ASP A 40 -4.42 8.50 1.89
N SER A 41 -3.28 7.90 1.52
CA SER A 41 -3.19 6.90 0.44
C SER A 41 -4.00 5.64 0.73
N VAL A 42 -3.88 5.10 1.96
CA VAL A 42 -4.65 3.91 2.39
C VAL A 42 -6.14 4.21 2.43
N CYS A 43 -6.54 5.33 3.03
CA CYS A 43 -7.95 5.74 3.06
C CYS A 43 -8.51 5.86 1.65
N LYS A 44 -7.87 6.65 0.77
CA LYS A 44 -8.33 6.87 -0.61
C LYS A 44 -8.49 5.57 -1.38
N PHE A 45 -7.57 4.62 -1.23
CA PHE A 45 -7.63 3.32 -1.91
C PHE A 45 -8.73 2.42 -1.35
N LEU A 46 -8.79 2.26 -0.03
CA LEU A 46 -9.72 1.33 0.62
C LEU A 46 -11.17 1.83 0.69
N THR A 47 -11.41 3.12 0.46
CA THR A 47 -12.75 3.69 0.31
C THR A 47 -13.17 3.82 -1.16
N CYS A 48 -12.44 3.22 -2.10
CA CYS A 48 -12.88 3.15 -3.50
C CYS A 48 -14.25 2.44 -3.57
N PRO A 49 -15.24 3.00 -4.30
CA PRO A 49 -16.56 2.37 -4.43
C PRO A 49 -16.50 0.99 -5.10
N ASP A 50 -15.57 0.81 -6.04
CA ASP A 50 -15.36 -0.44 -6.74
C ASP A 50 -14.49 -1.38 -5.89
N LYS A 51 -15.17 -2.29 -5.18
CA LYS A 51 -14.50 -3.24 -4.28
C LYS A 51 -13.76 -4.35 -5.03
N GLU A 52 -14.25 -4.76 -6.20
CA GLU A 52 -13.59 -5.81 -7.00
C GLU A 52 -12.29 -5.26 -7.58
N PHE A 53 -12.28 -4.01 -8.06
CA PHE A 53 -11.04 -3.31 -8.46
C PHE A 53 -9.98 -3.30 -7.36
N VAL A 54 -10.38 -3.00 -6.10
CA VAL A 54 -9.44 -3.00 -4.97
C VAL A 54 -8.90 -4.41 -4.69
N LEU A 55 -9.75 -5.44 -4.77
CA LEU A 55 -9.32 -6.84 -4.62
C LEU A 55 -8.31 -7.24 -5.70
N GLU A 56 -8.59 -6.96 -6.97
CA GLU A 56 -7.69 -7.23 -8.09
C GLU A 56 -6.33 -6.55 -7.86
N CYS A 57 -6.32 -5.27 -7.49
CA CYS A 57 -5.08 -4.55 -7.20
C CYS A 57 -4.26 -5.21 -6.07
N ILE A 58 -4.92 -5.73 -5.03
CA ILE A 58 -4.25 -6.40 -3.91
C ILE A 58 -3.65 -7.73 -4.38
N GLU A 59 -4.39 -8.50 -5.17
CA GLU A 59 -3.94 -9.77 -5.74
C GLU A 59 -2.68 -9.58 -6.60
N PHE A 60 -2.71 -8.65 -7.57
CA PHE A 60 -1.56 -8.37 -8.44
C PHE A 60 -0.31 -7.85 -7.72
N SER A 61 -0.47 -7.28 -6.52
CA SER A 61 0.67 -6.80 -5.73
C SER A 61 1.48 -7.91 -5.03
N GLU A 62 1.11 -9.19 -5.20
CA GLU A 62 1.95 -10.34 -4.81
C GLU A 62 3.33 -10.35 -5.44
N GLU A 63 3.48 -9.79 -6.62
CA GLU A 63 4.69 -9.91 -7.42
C GLU A 63 5.78 -8.89 -7.05
N LEU A 64 5.59 -8.10 -5.99
CA LEU A 64 6.58 -7.14 -5.51
C LEU A 64 7.75 -7.84 -4.80
N GLU A 65 8.89 -7.91 -5.48
CA GLU A 65 10.14 -8.45 -4.94
C GLU A 65 11.08 -7.39 -4.36
N ASN A 66 12.19 -7.82 -3.75
CA ASN A 66 13.27 -6.97 -3.25
C ASN A 66 12.84 -5.94 -2.18
N LEU A 67 11.95 -6.37 -1.28
CA LEU A 67 11.44 -5.59 -0.14
C LEU A 67 12.53 -5.31 0.91
N SER A 68 13.41 -4.35 0.63
CA SER A 68 14.62 -4.06 1.43
C SER A 68 14.47 -2.86 2.36
N LYS A 69 13.58 -1.91 2.06
CA LYS A 69 13.42 -0.68 2.84
C LYS A 69 12.29 -0.79 3.83
N SER A 70 12.60 -0.65 5.12
CA SER A 70 11.61 -0.63 6.19
C SER A 70 11.06 0.78 6.38
N ILE A 71 9.76 0.96 6.18
CA ILE A 71 9.05 2.22 6.40
C ILE A 71 8.17 2.06 7.63
N SER A 72 8.25 3.05 8.52
CA SER A 72 7.39 3.14 9.70
C SER A 72 6.43 4.31 9.57
N PHE A 73 5.18 4.11 9.98
CA PHE A 73 4.17 5.15 10.05
C PHE A 73 3.24 4.95 11.24
N ARG A 74 2.55 6.02 11.64
CA ARG A 74 1.51 5.96 12.67
C ARG A 74 0.13 6.03 12.00
N PRO A 75 -0.60 4.91 11.90
CA PRO A 75 -1.95 4.92 11.36
C PRO A 75 -2.89 5.72 12.25
N THR A 76 -3.91 6.30 11.63
CA THR A 76 -5.10 6.81 12.33
C THR A 76 -6.02 5.64 12.68
N LEU A 77 -6.96 5.85 13.59
CA LEU A 77 -7.98 4.85 13.93
C LEU A 77 -8.76 4.41 12.69
N THR A 78 -9.14 5.35 11.83
CA THR A 78 -9.82 5.06 10.55
C THR A 78 -9.00 4.13 9.66
N VAL A 79 -7.69 4.37 9.53
CA VAL A 79 -6.82 3.49 8.73
C VAL A 79 -6.72 2.11 9.36
N ASP A 80 -6.61 2.01 10.69
CA ASP A 80 -6.58 0.73 11.38
C ASP A 80 -7.86 -0.08 11.17
N ASP A 81 -9.02 0.57 11.27
CA ASP A 81 -10.33 -0.05 11.07
C ASP A 81 -10.53 -0.50 9.62
N LEU A 82 -10.14 0.34 8.64
CA LEU A 82 -10.17 -0.03 7.22
C LEU A 82 -9.26 -1.22 6.91
N LEU A 83 -8.05 -1.26 7.48
CA LEU A 83 -7.13 -2.38 7.29
C LEU A 83 -7.70 -3.68 7.86
N ASP A 84 -8.36 -3.63 9.02
CA ASP A 84 -8.99 -4.81 9.61
C ASP A 84 -10.18 -5.31 8.77
N GLU A 85 -11.04 -4.40 8.31
CA GLU A 85 -12.17 -4.74 7.45
C GLU A 85 -11.70 -5.40 6.15
N TRP A 86 -10.74 -4.78 5.46
CA TRP A 86 -10.24 -5.28 4.20
C TRP A 86 -9.46 -6.58 4.33
N VAL A 87 -8.79 -6.80 5.48
CA VAL A 87 -8.19 -8.12 5.76
C VAL A 87 -9.24 -9.22 5.77
N ILE A 88 -10.40 -8.98 6.39
CA ILE A 88 -11.50 -9.95 6.43
C ILE A 88 -12.07 -10.15 5.02
N ASN A 89 -12.30 -9.07 4.28
CA ASN A 89 -12.88 -9.14 2.92
C ASN A 89 -11.99 -9.91 1.95
N VAL A 90 -10.68 -9.61 1.92
CA VAL A 90 -9.73 -10.32 1.05
C VAL A 90 -9.60 -11.78 1.47
N ARG A 91 -9.45 -12.08 2.77
CA ARG A 91 -9.29 -13.48 3.23
C ARG A 91 -10.47 -14.38 2.93
N ARG A 92 -11.68 -13.83 2.77
CA ARG A 92 -12.85 -14.60 2.33
C ARG A 92 -12.73 -15.06 0.87
N LYS A 93 -11.97 -14.35 0.04
CA LYS A 93 -11.76 -14.64 -1.38
C LYS A 93 -10.44 -15.38 -1.62
N ILE A 94 -9.37 -14.95 -0.95
CA ILE A 94 -8.00 -15.44 -1.10
C ILE A 94 -7.45 -15.79 0.31
N PRO A 95 -7.82 -16.95 0.89
CA PRO A 95 -7.46 -17.27 2.27
C PRO A 95 -5.96 -17.45 2.52
N ALA A 96 -5.22 -17.89 1.50
CA ALA A 96 -3.80 -18.25 1.60
C ALA A 96 -2.85 -17.04 1.60
N ILE A 97 -3.36 -15.82 1.41
CA ILE A 97 -2.53 -14.63 1.24
C ILE A 97 -1.79 -14.25 2.54
N GLU A 98 -0.46 -14.27 2.48
CA GLU A 98 0.40 -13.91 3.60
C GLU A 98 0.73 -12.41 3.62
N GLY A 99 1.03 -11.88 4.82
CA GLY A 99 1.46 -10.50 4.98
C GLY A 99 0.44 -9.45 4.52
N LEU A 100 -0.85 -9.80 4.49
CA LEU A 100 -1.92 -9.06 3.83
C LEU A 100 -2.00 -7.57 4.20
N LYS A 101 -1.85 -7.20 5.47
CA LYS A 101 -1.86 -5.77 5.86
C LYS A 101 -0.73 -4.98 5.18
N SER A 102 0.48 -5.53 5.19
CA SER A 102 1.64 -4.92 4.52
C SER A 102 1.43 -4.86 3.01
N LYS A 103 0.77 -5.87 2.43
CA LYS A 103 0.41 -5.91 1.01
C LYS A 103 -0.57 -4.80 0.66
N ILE A 104 -1.70 -4.70 1.37
CA ILE A 104 -2.69 -3.63 1.21
C ILE A 104 -2.04 -2.24 1.28
N ILE A 105 -1.15 -2.01 2.26
CA ILE A 105 -0.44 -0.74 2.40
C ILE A 105 0.43 -0.45 1.17
N ARG A 106 1.18 -1.44 0.66
CA ARG A 106 1.97 -1.28 -0.57
C ARG A 106 1.10 -0.97 -1.77
N THR A 107 0.02 -1.73 -1.96
CA THR A 107 -0.92 -1.53 -3.07
C THR A 107 -1.49 -0.12 -3.03
N SER A 108 -1.87 0.36 -1.85
CA SER A 108 -2.38 1.72 -1.65
C SER A 108 -1.35 2.79 -2.07
N ILE A 109 -0.08 2.59 -1.72
CA ILE A 109 1.03 3.48 -2.07
C ILE A 109 1.26 3.48 -3.59
N ILE A 110 1.33 2.29 -4.20
CA ILE A 110 1.55 2.16 -5.66
C ILE A 110 0.39 2.77 -6.42
N HIS A 111 -0.85 2.49 -6.01
CA HIS A 111 -2.05 3.07 -6.59
C HIS A 111 -2.03 4.60 -6.50
N ASN A 112 -1.66 5.17 -5.35
CA ASN A 112 -1.59 6.62 -5.21
C ASN A 112 -0.43 7.26 -6.00
N LEU A 113 0.65 6.53 -6.26
CA LEU A 113 1.77 6.99 -7.08
C LEU A 113 1.45 6.99 -8.57
N LEU A 114 0.82 5.92 -9.06
CA LEU A 114 0.75 5.62 -10.49
C LEU A 114 -0.67 5.71 -11.08
N GLY A 115 -1.71 5.73 -10.23
CA GLY A 115 -3.08 6.02 -10.63
C GLY A 115 -3.78 4.96 -11.51
N SER A 116 -3.16 3.81 -11.80
CA SER A 116 -3.81 2.76 -12.61
C SER A 116 -3.28 1.35 -12.35
N ILE A 117 -4.14 0.34 -12.54
CA ILE A 117 -3.81 -1.10 -12.53
C ILE A 117 -2.65 -1.41 -13.50
N GLU A 118 -2.63 -0.79 -14.68
CA GLU A 118 -1.58 -0.99 -15.69
C GLU A 118 -0.20 -0.65 -15.15
N SER A 119 -0.10 0.26 -14.18
CA SER A 119 1.15 0.64 -13.58
C SER A 119 1.58 -0.31 -12.46
N ILE A 120 0.62 -0.95 -11.79
CA ILE A 120 0.87 -2.09 -10.89
C ILE A 120 1.39 -3.27 -11.73
N GLN A 121 0.73 -3.57 -12.84
CA GLN A 121 1.15 -4.61 -13.79
C GLN A 121 2.52 -4.34 -14.42
N LYS A 122 2.84 -3.11 -14.84
CA LYS A 122 4.16 -2.75 -15.38
C LYS A 122 5.30 -2.91 -14.37
N LEU A 123 5.04 -2.66 -13.08
CA LEU A 123 6.02 -2.92 -12.02
C LEU A 123 6.25 -4.42 -11.81
N SER A 124 5.24 -5.24 -12.09
CA SER A 124 5.35 -6.70 -12.04
C SER A 124 5.98 -7.30 -13.32
N LEU A 125 5.70 -6.73 -14.50
CA LEU A 125 6.08 -7.25 -15.83
C LEU A 125 7.47 -6.82 -16.33
N ASN A 126 8.14 -5.84 -15.72
CA ASN A 126 9.48 -5.37 -16.16
C ASN A 126 10.62 -6.42 -15.98
N LYS A 127 10.28 -7.70 -15.81
CA LYS A 127 11.22 -8.82 -15.68
C LYS A 127 11.42 -9.65 -16.93
N GLU A 128 10.59 -9.56 -17.97
CA GLU A 128 10.75 -10.45 -19.14
C GLU A 128 11.85 -10.00 -20.14
N ASN A 129 12.43 -8.80 -19.98
CA ASN A 129 13.44 -8.27 -20.92
C ASN A 129 14.83 -7.99 -20.30
N GLN A 130 15.21 -8.69 -19.21
CA GLN A 130 16.56 -8.61 -18.64
C GLN A 130 17.25 -9.97 -18.50
N ILE A 131 17.20 -10.78 -19.56
CA ILE A 131 18.09 -11.94 -19.75
C ILE A 131 18.88 -11.73 -21.04
#